data_AF-A0A9W7PP42-F1
#
_entry.id   AF-A0A9W7PP42-F1
#
_cell.length_a   1.000
_cell.length_b   1.000
_cell.length_c   1.000
_cell.angle_alpha   90.00
_cell.angle_beta   90.00
_cell.angle_gamma   90.00
#
_symmetry.space_group_name_H-M   'P 1'
#
loop_
_entity.id
_entity.type
_entity.pdbx_description
1 polymer ?
#
loop_
_entity_poly.entity_id
_entity_poly.type
_entity_poly.pdbx_seq_one_letter_code
_entity_poly.pdbx_strand_id
1 'polypeptide(L)'
;MDNKNNSFVVTVTPITDDSTSNTEMTLQTPEKKSFKNQQGSIKIPKQSKEELEALMKITNTKFTHEIIGLLINHYVDNELTPEQQRKFKILTDI
;
A
#
# COMPACT_ATOMS: atom_id res chain seq x y z
N MET A 1 -3.73 -45.38 -21.33
CA MET A 1 -3.92 -44.78 -19.99
C MET A 1 -2.55 -44.26 -19.61
N ASP A 2 -2.25 -43.05 -20.06
CA ASP A 2 -0.88 -42.58 -20.18
C ASP A 2 -0.61 -41.66 -18.99
N ASN A 3 0.03 -42.22 -17.97
CA ASN A 3 0.51 -41.48 -16.82
C ASN A 3 1.73 -40.64 -17.25
N LYS A 4 1.48 -39.39 -17.63
CA LYS A 4 2.53 -38.39 -17.87
C LYS A 4 2.98 -37.83 -16.52
N ASN A 5 4.04 -38.44 -16.02
CA ASN A 5 4.84 -37.99 -14.89
C ASN A 5 5.40 -36.60 -15.22
N ASN A 6 4.73 -35.53 -14.78
CA ASN A 6 5.30 -34.18 -14.87
C ASN A 6 6.37 -34.03 -13.78
N SER A 7 7.61 -34.29 -14.20
CA SER A 7 8.84 -34.06 -13.44
C SER A 7 8.97 -32.60 -13.04
N PHE A 8 8.89 -32.32 -11.74
CA PHE A 8 9.18 -31.00 -11.17
C PHE A 8 10.70 -30.93 -10.96
N VAL A 9 11.41 -30.30 -11.89
CA VAL A 9 12.85 -30.07 -11.76
C VAL A 9 13.07 -28.96 -10.73
N VAL A 10 13.34 -29.34 -9.48
CA VAL A 10 13.78 -28.43 -8.43
C VAL A 10 15.26 -28.17 -8.64
N THR A 11 15.62 -27.02 -9.21
CA THR A 11 17.01 -26.54 -9.20
C THR A 11 17.35 -26.01 -7.82
N VAL A 12 18.09 -26.80 -7.04
CA VAL A 12 18.69 -26.38 -5.77
C VAL A 12 20.06 -25.76 -6.10
N THR A 13 20.18 -24.44 -5.94
CA THR A 13 21.49 -23.77 -5.93
C THR A 13 22.19 -24.06 -4.61
N PRO A 14 23.46 -24.53 -4.61
CA PRO A 14 24.22 -24.73 -3.39
C PRO A 14 24.55 -23.38 -2.73
N ILE A 15 24.46 -23.34 -1.40
CA ILE A 15 24.95 -22.22 -0.60
C ILE A 15 26.47 -22.39 -0.52
N THR A 16 27.21 -21.50 -1.17
CA THR A 16 28.64 -21.34 -0.93
C THR A 16 28.80 -20.36 0.22
N ASP A 17 29.23 -20.87 1.37
CA ASP A 17 29.83 -20.06 2.43
C ASP A 17 31.17 -19.54 1.90
N ASP A 18 31.19 -18.30 1.44
CA ASP A 18 32.44 -17.55 1.30
C ASP A 18 32.30 -16.18 1.95
N SER A 19 33.18 -16.01 2.94
CA SER A 19 33.40 -14.82 3.72
C SER A 19 33.80 -13.62 2.85
N THR A 20 33.29 -12.45 3.25
CA THR A 20 33.83 -11.10 2.99
C THR A 20 33.84 -10.58 1.54
N SER A 21 32.81 -9.79 1.20
CA SER A 21 33.00 -8.55 0.43
C SER A 21 31.87 -7.57 0.71
N ASN A 22 32.22 -6.42 1.30
CA ASN A 22 31.33 -5.27 1.46
C ASN A 22 30.85 -4.82 0.08
N THR A 23 29.64 -5.21 -0.29
CA THR A 23 28.95 -4.66 -1.46
C THR A 23 27.69 -4.00 -0.93
N GLU A 24 27.65 -2.67 -0.94
CA GLU A 24 26.42 -1.91 -0.77
C GLU A 24 25.33 -2.56 -1.61
N MET A 25 24.37 -3.22 -0.95
CA MET A 25 23.10 -3.55 -1.56
C MET A 25 22.44 -2.22 -1.88
N THR A 26 22.72 -1.70 -3.06
CA THR A 26 21.80 -0.78 -3.74
C THR A 26 20.52 -1.58 -3.92
N LEU A 27 19.64 -1.47 -2.93
CA LEU A 27 18.25 -1.88 -3.01
C LEU A 27 17.66 -1.04 -4.15
N GLN A 28 17.81 -1.52 -5.38
CA GLN A 28 17.15 -0.97 -6.55
C GLN A 28 15.67 -1.15 -6.29
N THR A 29 15.09 -0.10 -5.71
CA THR A 29 13.66 0.00 -5.50
C THR A 29 13.07 -0.02 -6.91
N PRO A 30 12.23 -1.00 -7.25
CA PRO A 30 11.67 -1.08 -8.59
C PRO A 30 10.99 0.26 -8.90
N GLU A 31 11.30 0.82 -10.08
CA GLU A 31 10.74 2.09 -10.52
C GLU A 31 9.22 2.05 -10.34
N LYS A 32 8.69 2.98 -9.53
CA LYS A 32 7.26 3.08 -9.25
C LYS A 32 6.56 3.35 -10.59
N LYS A 33 5.82 2.36 -11.09
CA LYS A 33 4.90 2.54 -12.21
C LYS A 33 3.99 3.72 -11.91
N SER A 34 4.15 4.80 -12.66
CA SER A 34 3.28 5.96 -12.58
C SER A 34 2.01 5.65 -13.36
N PHE A 35 0.88 5.67 -12.66
CA PHE A 35 -0.42 5.59 -13.31
C PHE A 35 -0.94 7.01 -13.50
N LYS A 36 -1.47 7.30 -14.70
CA LYS A 36 -1.95 8.65 -15.07
C LYS A 36 -3.03 9.19 -14.11
N ASN A 37 -3.69 8.30 -13.39
CA ASN A 37 -4.77 8.55 -12.43
C ASN A 37 -4.36 8.27 -10.96
N GLN A 38 -3.07 8.13 -10.66
CA GLN A 38 -2.57 7.98 -9.28
C GLN A 38 -1.41 8.94 -9.05
N GLN A 39 -1.63 9.93 -8.18
CA GLN A 39 -0.59 10.89 -7.78
C GLN A 39 0.24 10.39 -6.58
N GLY A 40 -0.24 9.36 -5.88
CA GLY A 40 0.43 8.77 -4.72
C GLY A 40 -0.13 7.41 -4.37
N SER A 41 0.65 6.63 -3.63
CA SER A 41 0.24 5.32 -3.11
C SER A 41 0.55 5.26 -1.62
N ILE A 42 -0.46 4.90 -0.83
CA ILE A 42 -0.35 4.72 0.62
C ILE A 42 -0.41 3.22 0.89
N LYS A 43 0.62 2.68 1.54
CA LYS A 43 0.62 1.28 1.99
C LYS A 43 -0.07 1.21 3.34
N ILE A 44 -1.08 0.35 3.46
CA ILE A 44 -1.85 0.14 4.69
C ILE A 44 -1.80 -1.33 5.13
N PRO A 45 -1.99 -1.63 6.42
CA PRO A 45 -2.15 -3.00 6.90
C PRO A 45 -3.33 -3.72 6.24
N LYS A 46 -3.26 -5.07 6.20
CA LYS A 46 -4.31 -5.91 5.60
C LYS A 46 -5.68 -5.69 6.25
N GLN A 47 -5.72 -5.61 7.57
CA GLN A 47 -6.96 -5.38 8.32
C GLN A 47 -7.64 -4.06 7.92
N SER A 48 -6.89 -2.94 7.93
CA SER A 48 -7.43 -1.64 7.54
C SER A 48 -7.91 -1.61 6.08
N LYS A 49 -7.27 -2.40 5.19
CA LYS A 49 -7.74 -2.55 3.82
C LYS A 49 -9.10 -3.25 3.74
N GLU A 50 -9.30 -4.31 4.51
CA GLU A 50 -10.56 -5.06 4.54
C GLU A 50 -11.72 -4.20 5.07
N GLU A 51 -11.47 -3.43 6.13
CA GLU A 51 -12.44 -2.46 6.69
C GLU A 51 -12.80 -1.38 5.66
N LEU A 52 -11.81 -0.86 4.94
CA LEU A 52 -12.01 0.15 3.90
C LEU A 52 -12.80 -0.40 2.70
N GLU A 53 -12.53 -1.63 2.28
CA GLU A 53 -13.32 -2.31 1.23
C GLU A 53 -14.76 -2.56 1.66
N ALA A 54 -14.99 -2.88 2.94
CA ALA A 54 -16.34 -3.03 3.48
C ALA A 54 -17.09 -1.68 3.45
N LEU A 55 -16.43 -0.60 3.85
CA LEU A 55 -17.00 0.76 3.77
C LEU A 55 -17.35 1.15 2.33
N MET A 56 -16.47 0.86 1.37
CA MET A 56 -16.74 1.12 -0.05
C MET A 56 -17.98 0.37 -0.56
N LYS A 57 -18.19 -0.87 -0.11
CA LYS A 57 -19.37 -1.66 -0.49
C LYS A 57 -20.66 -1.08 0.09
N ILE A 58 -20.64 -0.62 1.33
CA ILE A 58 -21.83 -0.05 2.02
C ILE A 58 -22.23 1.29 1.39
N THR A 59 -21.25 2.13 1.09
CA THR A 59 -21.45 3.47 0.54
C THR A 59 -21.57 3.49 -0.98
N ASN A 60 -21.38 2.34 -1.64
CA ASN A 60 -21.40 2.16 -3.10
C ASN A 60 -20.44 3.09 -3.86
N THR A 61 -19.29 3.43 -3.25
CA THR A 61 -18.28 4.28 -3.89
C THR A 61 -17.38 3.47 -4.80
N LYS A 62 -17.04 4.06 -5.95
CA LYS A 62 -16.17 3.41 -6.93
C LYS A 62 -14.69 3.55 -6.58
N PHE A 63 -14.31 4.63 -5.91
CA PHE A 63 -12.91 4.93 -5.65
C PHE A 63 -12.59 5.04 -4.16
N THR A 64 -11.51 4.37 -3.75
CA THR A 64 -11.06 4.35 -2.37
C THR A 64 -10.73 5.74 -1.81
N HIS A 65 -10.23 6.65 -2.65
CA HIS A 65 -9.89 8.01 -2.22
C HIS A 65 -11.13 8.84 -1.83
N GLU A 66 -12.30 8.52 -2.37
CA GLU A 66 -13.55 9.19 -1.99
C GLU A 66 -13.91 8.88 -0.54
N ILE A 67 -13.78 7.60 -0.13
CA ILE A 67 -14.00 7.17 1.25
C ILE A 67 -12.95 7.74 2.19
N ILE A 68 -11.69 7.75 1.79
CA ILE A 68 -10.63 8.36 2.60
C ILE A 68 -10.92 9.85 2.82
N GLY A 69 -11.33 10.58 1.78
CA GLY A 69 -11.71 11.99 1.90
C GLY A 69 -12.90 12.19 2.84
N LEU A 70 -13.92 11.34 2.75
CA LEU A 70 -15.08 11.38 3.64
C LEU A 70 -14.68 11.14 5.10
N LEU A 71 -13.82 10.14 5.35
CA LEU A 71 -13.33 9.81 6.69
C LEU A 71 -12.50 10.96 7.29
N ILE A 72 -11.65 11.59 6.48
CA ILE A 72 -10.86 12.76 6.91
C ILE A 72 -11.79 13.91 7.29
N ASN A 73 -12.76 14.26 6.43
CA ASN A 73 -13.70 15.34 6.71
C ASN A 73 -14.51 15.06 7.98
N HIS A 74 -15.03 13.84 8.14
CA HIS A 74 -15.76 13.44 9.33
C HIS A 74 -14.91 13.58 10.60
N TYR A 75 -13.65 13.17 10.57
CA TYR A 75 -12.74 13.31 11.71
C TYR A 75 -12.44 14.79 12.03
N VAL A 76 -12.21 15.60 11.00
CA VAL A 76 -11.94 17.03 11.15
C VAL A 76 -13.13 17.75 11.78
N ASP A 77 -14.35 17.47 11.32
CA ASP A 77 -15.55 18.18 11.77
C ASP A 77 -16.02 17.74 13.17
N ASN A 78 -15.84 16.46 13.53
CA ASN A 78 -16.44 15.90 14.74
C ASN A 78 -15.46 15.65 15.90
N GLU A 79 -14.17 15.37 15.62
CA GLU A 79 -13.22 14.94 16.66
C GLU A 79 -12.12 15.97 16.96
N LEU A 80 -11.79 16.84 16.01
CA LEU A 80 -10.75 17.84 16.23
C LEU A 80 -11.26 19.03 17.07
N THR A 81 -10.41 19.49 17.98
CA THR A 81 -10.63 20.77 18.65
C THR A 81 -10.50 21.94 17.66
N PRO A 82 -11.11 23.11 17.93
CA PRO A 82 -11.02 24.27 17.03
C PRO A 82 -9.58 24.70 16.70
N GLU A 83 -8.65 24.53 17.65
CA GLU A 83 -7.23 24.82 17.43
C GLU A 83 -6.59 23.81 16.45
N GLN A 84 -6.89 22.52 16.61
CA GLN A 84 -6.39 21.48 15.71
C GLN A 84 -6.99 21.60 14.31
N GLN A 85 -8.28 21.92 14.18
CA GLN A 85 -8.93 22.21 12.89
C GLN A 85 -8.23 23.37 12.17
N ARG A 86 -7.91 24.46 12.90
CA ARG A 86 -7.17 25.60 12.33
C ARG A 86 -5.78 25.19 11.86
N LYS A 87 -5.05 24.38 12.64
CA LYS A 87 -3.73 23.85 12.24
C LYS A 87 -3.83 22.96 11.01
N PHE A 88 -4.81 22.07 10.97
CA PHE A 88 -5.07 21.19 9.83
C PHE A 88 -5.30 22.00 8.56
N LYS A 89 -6.18 23.02 8.62
CA LYS A 89 -6.47 23.89 7.47
C LYS A 89 -5.25 24.63 6.94
N ILE A 90 -4.40 25.15 7.83
CA ILE A 90 -3.16 25.83 7.43
C ILE A 90 -2.19 24.86 6.71
N LEU A 91 -2.14 23.59 7.12
CA LEU A 91 -1.28 22.58 6.49
C LEU A 91 -1.83 22.09 5.14
N THR A 92 -3.13 22.18 4.91
CA THR A 92 -3.79 21.72 3.67
C THR A 92 -3.95 22.83 2.62
N ASP A 93 -3.93 24.10 3.01
CA ASP A 93 -4.03 25.26 2.10
C ASP A 93 -2.68 25.62 1.41
N ILE A 94 -1.68 24.73 1.47
CA ILE A 94 -0.33 24.87 0.85
C ILE A 94 -0.34 24.31 -0.57
#